data_AF-A0A6N7PX93-F1
#
_entry.id   AF-A0A6N7PX93-F1
#
_cell.length_a   1.000
_cell.length_b   1.000
_cell.length_c   1.000
_cell.angle_alpha   90.00
_cell.angle_beta   90.00
_cell.angle_gamma   90.00
#
_symmetry.space_group_name_H-M   'P 1'
#
loop_
_entity.id
_entity.type
_entity.pdbx_description
1 polymer ?
#
loop_
_entity_poly.entity_id
_entity_poly.type
_entity_poly.pdbx_seq_one_letter_code
_entity_poly.pdbx_strand_id
1 'polypeptide(L)'
;MSATWFLYSPLSPRAISALADEYERHLEAYIDENVERIDEDETVPDVVAGGEVPPVAELQAAYALAKRPLPKPLLARYRACKSVITLEHVADLEAGPCRGVVSTLRYLLPRVGEGALLFPDAVPLVPVEEMLARIEDKKGLPGFDGEDDDDDDDDILSWGKKGKTAGKSKDAPDQVRALRVLASLEGLMNDPELALDLRGTLQRSSKLTQQYAALLIEDGAMSDIKASKELGVTVQELTKMADELDRTLLALKD
;
A
#
# COMPACT_ATOMS: atom_id res chain seq x y z
N MET A 1 -17.80 1.06 -4.15
CA MET A 1 -17.80 -0.36 -4.57
C MET A 1 -16.89 -1.10 -3.61
N SER A 2 -17.28 -2.27 -3.12
CA SER A 2 -16.46 -3.02 -2.16
C SER A 2 -15.42 -3.85 -2.91
N ALA A 3 -14.15 -3.71 -2.55
CA ALA A 3 -13.01 -4.29 -3.24
C ALA A 3 -12.66 -5.67 -2.66
N THR A 4 -12.33 -6.65 -3.51
CA THR A 4 -11.80 -7.97 -3.07
C THR A 4 -10.30 -8.03 -3.30
N TRP A 5 -9.52 -8.27 -2.24
CA TRP A 5 -8.07 -8.35 -2.30
C TRP A 5 -7.61 -9.78 -2.06
N PHE A 6 -6.48 -10.15 -2.66
CA PHE A 6 -5.90 -11.48 -2.50
C PHE A 6 -4.51 -11.40 -1.90
N LEU A 7 -4.31 -12.05 -0.76
CA LEU A 7 -3.01 -12.16 -0.09
C LEU A 7 -2.44 -13.57 -0.32
N TYR A 8 -1.46 -13.66 -1.20
CA TYR A 8 -0.75 -14.89 -1.50
C TYR A 8 0.37 -15.15 -0.50
N SER A 9 0.50 -16.39 -0.02
CA SER A 9 1.46 -16.77 1.01
C SER A 9 2.20 -18.07 0.68
N PRO A 10 3.50 -18.20 1.04
CA PRO A 10 4.26 -19.45 0.96
C PRO A 10 3.89 -20.50 2.02
N LEU A 11 3.08 -20.13 3.01
CA LEU A 11 2.59 -21.03 4.04
C LEU A 11 1.73 -22.14 3.43
N SER A 12 1.58 -23.26 4.16
CA SER A 12 0.66 -24.32 3.72
C SER A 12 -0.80 -23.87 3.89
N PRO A 13 -1.75 -24.40 3.10
CA PRO A 13 -3.18 -24.10 3.27
C PRO A 13 -3.68 -24.25 4.71
N ARG A 14 -3.25 -25.31 5.42
CA ARG A 14 -3.58 -25.52 6.84
C ARG A 14 -3.08 -24.40 7.75
N ALA A 15 -1.89 -23.88 7.50
CA ALA A 15 -1.31 -22.81 8.30
C ALA A 15 -1.99 -21.46 8.03
N ILE A 16 -2.39 -21.21 6.79
CA ILE A 16 -3.19 -20.03 6.43
C ILE A 16 -4.61 -20.09 7.01
N SER A 17 -5.27 -21.25 6.96
CA SER A 17 -6.57 -21.42 7.61
C SER A 17 -6.47 -21.15 9.12
N ALA A 18 -5.47 -21.73 9.79
CA ALA A 18 -5.25 -21.48 11.21
C ALA A 18 -4.99 -19.99 11.54
N LEU A 19 -4.31 -19.26 10.64
CA LEU A 19 -4.08 -17.82 10.78
C LEU A 19 -5.38 -17.02 10.61
N ALA A 20 -6.24 -17.37 9.65
CA ALA A 20 -7.54 -16.72 9.50
C ALA A 20 -8.43 -16.98 10.73
N ASP A 21 -8.50 -18.23 11.22
CA ASP A 21 -9.25 -18.58 12.43
C ASP A 21 -8.68 -17.88 13.69
N GLU A 22 -7.37 -17.62 13.74
CA GLU A 22 -6.73 -16.86 14.82
C GLU A 22 -7.09 -15.37 14.74
N TYR A 23 -7.06 -14.79 13.54
CA TYR A 23 -7.46 -13.42 13.29
C TYR A 23 -8.94 -13.19 13.63
N GLU A 24 -9.85 -14.07 13.18
CA GLU A 24 -11.29 -13.97 13.46
C GLU A 24 -11.55 -13.93 14.96
N ARG A 25 -10.96 -14.85 15.73
CA ARG A 25 -11.07 -14.85 17.21
C ARG A 25 -10.49 -13.60 17.85
N HIS A 26 -9.40 -13.06 17.30
CA HIS A 26 -8.79 -11.83 17.81
C HIS A 26 -9.68 -10.61 17.53
N LEU A 27 -10.26 -10.52 16.34
CA LEU A 27 -11.20 -9.47 15.95
C LEU A 27 -12.50 -9.55 16.77
N GLU A 28 -13.07 -10.73 16.94
CA GLU A 28 -14.27 -10.94 17.79
C GLU A 28 -14.02 -10.46 19.22
N ALA A 29 -12.90 -10.87 19.83
CA ALA A 29 -12.54 -10.43 21.17
C ALA A 29 -12.35 -8.90 21.26
N TYR A 30 -11.72 -8.30 20.24
CA TYR A 30 -11.55 -6.86 20.17
C TYR A 30 -12.89 -6.12 20.08
N ILE A 31 -13.79 -6.59 19.19
CA ILE A 31 -15.12 -6.00 19.00
C ILE A 31 -15.90 -6.08 20.31
N ASP A 32 -15.95 -7.25 20.96
CA ASP A 32 -16.66 -7.46 22.23
C ASP A 32 -16.19 -6.49 23.33
N GLU A 33 -14.89 -6.19 23.37
CA GLU A 33 -14.28 -5.27 24.36
C GLU A 33 -14.43 -3.79 23.99
N ASN A 34 -14.58 -3.46 22.70
CA ASN A 34 -14.48 -2.09 22.18
C ASN A 34 -15.69 -1.65 21.35
N VAL A 35 -16.85 -2.31 21.47
CA VAL A 35 -18.08 -1.99 20.72
C VAL A 35 -18.42 -0.50 20.72
N GLU A 36 -18.23 0.19 21.85
CA GLU A 36 -18.55 1.62 21.99
C GLU A 36 -17.54 2.57 21.32
N ARG A 37 -16.39 2.06 20.90
CA ARG A 37 -15.28 2.84 20.30
C ARG A 37 -15.13 2.64 18.79
N ILE A 38 -15.88 1.69 18.21
CA ILE A 38 -15.90 1.44 16.78
C ILE A 38 -17.01 2.30 16.18
N ASP A 39 -16.65 3.23 15.29
CA ASP A 39 -17.64 4.04 14.58
C ASP A 39 -18.54 3.15 13.73
N GLU A 40 -19.84 3.48 13.63
CA GLU A 40 -20.82 2.68 12.86
C GLU A 40 -20.47 2.55 11.37
N ASP A 41 -19.68 3.50 10.84
CA ASP A 41 -19.21 3.51 9.46
C ASP A 41 -17.87 2.77 9.26
N GLU A 42 -17.25 2.27 10.34
CA GLU A 42 -15.99 1.54 10.27
C GLU A 42 -16.23 0.14 9.72
N THR A 43 -15.55 -0.19 8.61
CA THR A 43 -15.68 -1.49 7.96
C THR A 43 -14.41 -2.30 8.12
N VAL A 44 -14.57 -3.53 8.60
CA VAL A 44 -13.47 -4.51 8.71
C VAL A 44 -13.63 -5.52 7.58
N PRO A 45 -12.57 -5.83 6.81
CA PRO A 45 -12.64 -6.86 5.77
C PRO A 45 -13.01 -8.23 6.32
N ASP A 46 -13.83 -8.95 5.57
CA ASP A 46 -14.04 -10.38 5.82
C ASP A 46 -12.82 -11.16 5.35
N VAL A 47 -12.20 -11.90 6.27
CA VAL A 47 -10.96 -12.64 6.04
C VAL A 47 -11.26 -14.11 5.79
N VAL A 48 -11.19 -14.53 4.53
CA VAL A 48 -11.47 -15.91 4.13
C VAL A 48 -10.18 -16.60 3.71
N ALA A 49 -9.74 -17.58 4.50
CA ALA A 49 -8.67 -18.48 4.08
C ALA A 49 -9.21 -19.56 3.14
N GLY A 50 -8.62 -19.68 1.96
CA GLY A 50 -8.99 -20.70 1.00
C GLY A 50 -9.05 -20.16 -0.42
N GLY A 51 -8.92 -21.06 -1.38
CA GLY A 51 -8.79 -20.73 -2.80
C GLY A 51 -7.54 -21.34 -3.40
N GLU A 52 -7.50 -21.38 -4.73
CA GLU A 52 -6.34 -21.84 -5.48
C GLU A 52 -5.46 -20.64 -5.81
N VAL A 53 -4.14 -20.79 -5.66
CA VAL A 53 -3.20 -19.81 -6.21
C VAL A 53 -3.27 -19.93 -7.73
N PRO A 54 -3.63 -18.85 -8.46
CA PRO A 54 -3.73 -18.92 -9.90
C PRO A 54 -2.43 -19.39 -10.56
N PRO A 55 -2.50 -20.08 -11.71
CA PRO A 55 -1.32 -20.43 -12.46
C PRO A 55 -0.47 -19.19 -12.81
N VAL A 56 0.85 -19.36 -12.79
CA VAL A 56 1.81 -18.31 -13.19
C VAL A 56 1.49 -17.72 -14.58
N ALA A 57 0.95 -18.52 -15.49
CA ALA A 57 0.57 -18.06 -16.82
C ALA A 57 -0.53 -16.98 -16.78
N GLU A 58 -1.47 -17.07 -15.86
CA GLU A 58 -2.53 -16.08 -15.67
C GLU A 58 -1.96 -14.77 -15.11
N LEU A 59 -1.06 -14.86 -14.14
CA LEU A 59 -0.34 -13.69 -13.64
C LEU A 59 0.46 -13.00 -14.75
N GLN A 60 1.17 -13.78 -15.57
CA GLN A 60 1.93 -13.25 -16.71
C GLN A 60 1.01 -12.62 -17.76
N ALA A 61 -0.15 -13.22 -18.03
CA ALA A 61 -1.15 -12.67 -18.94
C ALA A 61 -1.72 -11.35 -18.41
N ALA A 62 -2.00 -11.25 -17.10
CA ALA A 62 -2.47 -10.01 -16.46
C ALA A 62 -1.43 -8.89 -16.58
N TYR A 63 -0.14 -9.18 -16.30
CA TYR A 63 0.95 -8.22 -16.49
C TYR A 63 1.13 -7.80 -17.96
N ALA A 64 1.01 -8.75 -18.89
CA ALA A 64 1.08 -8.47 -20.33
C ALA A 64 -0.09 -7.59 -20.81
N LEU A 65 -1.31 -7.84 -20.32
CA LEU A 65 -2.50 -7.04 -20.62
C LEU A 65 -2.35 -5.61 -20.10
N ALA A 66 -1.79 -5.46 -18.89
CA ALA A 66 -1.44 -4.17 -18.30
C ALA A 66 -0.21 -3.50 -18.95
N LYS A 67 0.40 -4.12 -19.98
CA LYS A 67 1.62 -3.65 -20.65
C LYS A 67 2.80 -3.42 -19.68
N ARG A 68 2.88 -4.20 -18.61
CA ARG A 68 3.92 -4.10 -17.58
C ARG A 68 4.83 -5.33 -17.59
N PRO A 69 6.15 -5.17 -17.48
CA PRO A 69 7.04 -6.32 -17.31
C PRO A 69 6.87 -6.91 -15.91
N LEU A 70 6.68 -8.23 -15.81
CA LEU A 70 6.65 -8.91 -14.52
C LEU A 70 8.08 -9.05 -13.95
N PRO A 71 8.40 -8.43 -12.80
CA PRO A 71 9.74 -8.51 -12.23
C PRO A 71 10.08 -9.96 -11.84
N LYS A 72 11.30 -10.42 -12.17
CA LYS A 72 11.78 -11.77 -11.82
C LYS A 72 11.70 -12.08 -10.32
N PRO A 73 12.05 -11.15 -9.40
CA PRO A 73 11.93 -11.41 -7.96
C PRO A 73 10.48 -11.66 -7.53
N LEU A 74 9.55 -10.88 -8.08
CA LEU A 74 8.11 -10.99 -7.78
C LEU A 74 7.52 -12.30 -8.33
N LEU A 75 7.94 -12.71 -9.52
CA LEU A 75 7.59 -14.00 -10.11
C LEU A 75 8.12 -15.18 -9.26
N ALA A 76 9.36 -15.09 -8.77
CA ALA A 76 9.94 -16.12 -7.92
C ALA A 76 9.17 -16.24 -6.60
N ARG A 77 8.78 -15.09 -6.02
CA ARG A 77 7.96 -15.04 -4.82
C ARG A 77 6.58 -15.63 -5.03
N TYR A 78 5.89 -15.23 -6.10
CA TYR A 78 4.57 -15.78 -6.44
C TYR A 78 4.60 -17.30 -6.62
N ARG A 79 5.64 -17.83 -7.26
CA ARG A 79 5.85 -19.29 -7.39
C ARG A 79 6.07 -20.01 -6.06
N ALA A 80 6.58 -19.32 -5.05
CA ALA A 80 6.76 -19.90 -3.72
C ALA A 80 5.44 -19.95 -2.93
N CYS A 81 4.41 -19.21 -3.37
CA CYS A 81 3.11 -19.18 -2.72
C CYS A 81 2.35 -20.49 -2.94
N LYS A 82 1.70 -20.98 -1.88
CA LYS A 82 0.96 -22.26 -1.87
C LYS A 82 -0.49 -22.10 -1.43
N SER A 83 -0.86 -20.92 -0.94
CA SER A 83 -2.17 -20.62 -0.40
C SER A 83 -2.48 -19.14 -0.55
N VAL A 84 -3.76 -18.81 -0.39
CA VAL A 84 -4.30 -17.46 -0.51
C VAL A 84 -5.27 -17.17 0.64
N ILE A 85 -5.25 -15.92 1.12
CA ILE A 85 -6.31 -15.32 1.92
C ILE A 85 -7.03 -14.33 1.01
N THR A 86 -8.35 -14.40 0.98
CA THR A 86 -9.21 -13.41 0.34
C THR A 86 -9.68 -12.43 1.41
N LEU A 87 -9.49 -11.14 1.16
CA LEU A 87 -10.07 -10.07 1.95
C LEU A 87 -11.26 -9.54 1.15
N GLU A 88 -12.47 -9.75 1.64
CA GLU A 88 -13.68 -9.23 1.02
C GLU A 88 -14.10 -7.92 1.70
N HIS A 89 -14.91 -7.15 0.99
CA HIS A 89 -15.42 -5.87 1.48
C HIS A 89 -14.37 -4.84 1.91
N VAL A 90 -13.20 -4.87 1.27
CA VAL A 90 -12.10 -3.97 1.63
C VAL A 90 -12.44 -2.53 1.26
N ALA A 91 -12.36 -1.63 2.23
CA ALA A 91 -12.44 -0.20 2.01
C ALA A 91 -11.21 0.30 1.24
N ASP A 92 -11.35 1.42 0.53
CA ASP A 92 -10.22 2.05 -0.12
C ASP A 92 -9.25 2.59 0.96
N LEU A 93 -7.98 2.19 0.89
CA LEU A 93 -6.95 2.69 1.83
C LEU A 93 -6.67 4.17 1.67
N GLU A 94 -6.96 4.75 0.50
CA GLU A 94 -6.72 6.15 0.18
C GLU A 94 -7.98 7.02 0.32
N ALA A 95 -9.17 6.40 0.37
CA ALA A 95 -10.44 7.11 0.45
C ALA A 95 -11.38 6.50 1.51
N GLY A 96 -11.61 7.24 2.61
CA GLY A 96 -12.59 6.89 3.64
C GLY A 96 -12.02 6.26 4.92
N PRO A 97 -12.89 5.82 5.84
CA PRO A 97 -12.49 5.13 7.07
C PRO A 97 -11.89 3.76 6.70
N CYS A 98 -10.58 3.63 6.88
CA CYS A 98 -9.83 2.41 6.54
C CYS A 98 -9.11 1.81 7.74
N ARG A 99 -9.45 2.20 8.98
CA ARG A 99 -8.76 1.73 10.19
C ARG A 99 -8.93 0.22 10.36
N GLY A 100 -10.11 -0.32 10.08
CA GLY A 100 -10.38 -1.75 10.07
C GLY A 100 -9.51 -2.51 9.06
N VAL A 101 -9.36 -1.98 7.85
CA VAL A 101 -8.46 -2.54 6.83
C VAL A 101 -7.00 -2.49 7.29
N VAL A 102 -6.56 -1.35 7.81
CA VAL A 102 -5.18 -1.16 8.29
C VAL A 102 -4.84 -2.14 9.40
N SER A 103 -5.68 -2.26 10.42
CA SER A 103 -5.51 -3.21 11.52
C SER A 103 -5.51 -4.67 11.05
N THR A 104 -6.41 -5.00 10.12
CA THR A 104 -6.45 -6.35 9.50
C THR A 104 -5.13 -6.69 8.82
N LEU A 105 -4.61 -5.76 8.02
CA LEU A 105 -3.35 -5.95 7.31
C LEU A 105 -2.17 -5.98 8.29
N ARG A 106 -2.10 -5.11 9.29
CA ARG A 106 -1.05 -5.12 10.32
C ARG A 106 -1.02 -6.43 11.09
N TYR A 107 -2.17 -7.06 11.30
CA TYR A 107 -2.23 -8.38 11.91
C TYR A 107 -1.74 -9.48 10.94
N LEU A 108 -2.28 -9.55 9.72
CA LEU A 108 -2.05 -10.67 8.81
C LEU A 108 -0.67 -10.62 8.14
N LEU A 109 -0.23 -9.46 7.67
CA LEU A 109 0.97 -9.30 6.84
C LEU A 109 2.25 -9.82 7.48
N PRO A 110 2.57 -9.52 8.76
CA PRO A 110 3.76 -10.07 9.40
C PRO A 110 3.73 -11.60 9.57
N ARG A 111 2.53 -12.20 9.54
CA ARG A 111 2.30 -13.63 9.84
C ARG A 111 2.22 -14.50 8.59
N VAL A 112 1.92 -13.94 7.42
CA VAL A 112 1.85 -14.69 6.16
C VAL A 112 3.21 -14.98 5.51
N GLY A 113 4.29 -14.39 5.99
CA GLY A 113 5.66 -14.58 5.46
C GLY A 113 5.94 -13.76 4.20
N GLU A 114 6.91 -14.22 3.38
CA GLU A 114 7.33 -13.56 2.13
C GLU A 114 6.28 -13.69 1.00
N GLY A 115 5.08 -13.19 1.25
CA GLY A 115 3.94 -13.22 0.34
C GLY A 115 3.83 -11.98 -0.54
N ALA A 116 2.71 -11.88 -1.26
CA ALA A 116 2.36 -10.71 -2.05
C ALA A 116 0.84 -10.49 -2.10
N LEU A 117 0.42 -9.23 -2.18
CA LEU A 117 -0.98 -8.81 -2.29
C LEU A 117 -1.32 -8.48 -3.74
N LEU A 118 -2.53 -8.85 -4.17
CA LEU A 118 -3.15 -8.41 -5.41
C LEU A 118 -4.43 -7.63 -5.10
N PHE A 119 -4.51 -6.42 -5.64
CA PHE A 119 -5.65 -5.54 -5.54
C PHE A 119 -6.67 -5.82 -6.67
N PRO A 120 -7.96 -5.50 -6.47
CA PRO A 120 -9.04 -5.82 -7.40
C PRO A 120 -8.90 -5.13 -8.76
N ASP A 121 -8.32 -3.92 -8.79
CA ASP A 121 -8.06 -3.18 -10.03
C ASP A 121 -6.75 -3.60 -10.74
N ALA A 122 -6.19 -4.74 -10.30
CA ALA A 122 -5.11 -5.51 -10.90
C ALA A 122 -3.73 -4.84 -11.00
N VAL A 123 -2.71 -5.71 -10.95
CA VAL A 123 -1.29 -5.51 -11.30
C VAL A 123 -0.73 -4.10 -11.07
N PRO A 124 0.11 -3.91 -10.02
CA PRO A 124 1.11 -4.90 -9.64
C PRO A 124 0.72 -5.70 -8.40
N LEU A 125 1.23 -6.94 -8.34
CA LEU A 125 1.42 -7.63 -7.07
C LEU A 125 2.33 -6.78 -6.20
N VAL A 126 1.90 -6.50 -4.98
CA VAL A 126 2.68 -5.73 -4.00
C VAL A 126 3.27 -6.70 -2.98
N PRO A 127 4.60 -6.75 -2.81
CA PRO A 127 5.23 -7.53 -1.74
C PRO A 127 4.66 -7.17 -0.37
N VAL A 128 4.55 -8.16 0.53
CA VAL A 128 4.06 -7.97 1.91
C VAL A 128 4.79 -6.85 2.65
N GLU A 129 6.11 -6.78 2.54
CA GLU A 129 6.94 -5.75 3.17
C GLU A 129 6.66 -4.35 2.64
N GLU A 130 6.38 -4.23 1.34
CA GLU A 130 6.03 -2.95 0.73
C GLU A 130 4.65 -2.50 1.22
N MET A 131 3.72 -3.43 1.36
CA MET A 131 2.39 -3.14 1.90
C MET A 131 2.44 -2.73 3.37
N LEU A 132 3.25 -3.41 4.19
CA LEU A 132 3.48 -3.02 5.58
C LEU A 132 4.01 -1.60 5.69
N ALA A 133 4.99 -1.22 4.85
CA ALA A 133 5.50 0.13 4.82
C ALA A 133 4.43 1.17 4.40
N ARG A 134 3.49 0.81 3.51
CA ARG A 134 2.40 1.71 3.08
C ARG A 134 1.38 1.99 4.17
N ILE A 135 1.20 1.07 5.12
CA ILE A 135 0.20 1.20 6.20
C ILE A 135 0.84 1.55 7.56
N GLU A 136 2.16 1.71 7.62
CA GLU A 136 2.91 2.03 8.84
C GLU A 136 2.41 3.34 9.47
N ASP A 137 2.24 4.39 8.66
CA ASP A 137 1.81 5.71 9.15
C ASP A 137 0.27 5.90 9.17
N LYS A 138 -0.51 4.88 8.75
CA LYS A 138 -1.97 4.96 8.74
C LYS A 138 -2.53 4.58 10.11
N LYS A 139 -3.58 5.28 10.57
CA LYS A 139 -4.26 4.94 11.82
C LYS A 139 -4.97 3.59 11.67
N GLY A 140 -4.75 2.68 12.62
CA GLY A 140 -5.52 1.46 12.80
C GLY A 140 -6.69 1.68 13.76
N LEU A 141 -7.37 0.59 14.10
CA LEU A 141 -8.34 0.52 15.18
C LEU A 141 -7.61 0.73 16.54
N PRO A 142 -8.09 1.66 17.40
CA PRO A 142 -7.51 1.93 18.70
C PRO A 142 -7.29 0.67 19.54
N GLY A 143 -6.07 0.42 20.02
CA GLY A 143 -5.77 -0.74 20.87
C GLY A 143 -5.79 -2.10 20.17
N PHE A 144 -6.12 -2.19 18.87
CA PHE A 144 -6.10 -3.44 18.12
C PHE A 144 -4.67 -3.96 17.92
N ASP A 145 -3.74 -3.06 17.62
CA ASP A 145 -2.33 -3.38 17.39
C ASP A 145 -1.48 -3.34 18.69
N GLY A 146 -2.09 -2.99 19.83
CA GLY A 146 -1.40 -2.82 21.12
C GLY A 146 -0.60 -1.51 21.27
N GLU A 147 -0.81 -0.54 20.38
CA GLU A 147 -0.40 0.85 20.60
C GLU A 147 -1.54 1.57 21.33
N ASP A 148 -1.30 1.91 22.59
CA ASP A 148 -2.22 2.70 23.41
C ASP A 148 -2.36 4.11 22.79
N ASP A 149 -3.59 4.53 22.56
CA ASP A 149 -3.95 5.95 22.40
C ASP A 149 -3.69 6.63 23.74
N ASP A 150 -2.68 7.49 23.82
CA ASP A 150 -2.58 8.50 24.87
C ASP A 150 -2.12 9.83 24.23
N ASP A 151 -3.05 10.50 23.57
CA ASP A 151 -3.07 11.96 23.54
C ASP A 151 -3.90 12.41 24.76
N ASP A 152 -3.24 12.69 25.88
CA ASP A 152 -3.65 13.69 26.88
C ASP A 152 -2.45 14.05 27.78
N ASP A 153 -2.43 15.31 28.20
CA ASP A 153 -1.29 16.10 28.70
C ASP A 153 -0.53 15.60 29.97
N ASP A 154 0.70 16.13 30.10
CA ASP A 154 1.50 16.38 31.30
C ASP A 154 2.32 15.27 32.00
N ASP A 155 3.63 15.56 32.10
CA ASP A 155 4.61 15.19 33.13
C ASP A 155 5.22 13.76 33.25
N ILE A 156 6.54 13.73 32.99
CA ILE A 156 7.61 13.13 33.83
C ILE A 156 7.72 11.58 33.94
N LEU A 157 8.75 11.08 33.24
CA LEU A 157 9.74 10.04 33.60
C LEU A 157 9.28 8.69 34.21
N SER A 158 9.57 7.57 33.52
CA SER A 158 10.42 6.48 34.05
C SER A 158 10.63 5.30 33.08
N TRP A 159 11.88 5.15 32.64
CA TRP A 159 12.66 3.94 32.34
C TRP A 159 11.97 2.55 32.25
N GLY A 160 12.02 1.95 31.05
CA GLY A 160 13.01 0.90 30.74
C GLY A 160 12.55 -0.55 30.54
N LYS A 161 12.69 -1.08 29.30
CA LYS A 161 13.30 -2.39 28.94
C LYS A 161 13.23 -2.59 27.41
N LYS A 162 14.35 -2.49 26.67
CA LYS A 162 15.21 -3.59 26.15
C LYS A 162 14.42 -4.68 25.38
N GLY A 163 14.62 -4.94 24.09
CA GLY A 163 15.56 -4.40 23.11
C GLY A 163 15.69 -5.26 21.84
N LYS A 164 16.68 -4.87 21.01
CA LYS A 164 17.36 -5.62 19.92
C LYS A 164 16.74 -5.66 18.51
N THR A 165 17.21 -4.70 17.70
CA THR A 165 17.91 -4.85 16.40
C THR A 165 17.35 -5.78 15.32
N ALA A 166 16.89 -5.18 14.22
CA ALA A 166 17.18 -5.63 12.85
C ALA A 166 17.28 -4.40 11.93
N GLY A 167 18.13 -4.49 10.90
CA GLY A 167 18.78 -3.35 10.26
C GLY A 167 17.85 -2.43 9.46
N LYS A 168 17.96 -1.13 9.74
CA LYS A 168 17.47 -0.05 8.88
C LYS A 168 18.13 -0.14 7.50
N SER A 169 17.42 -0.63 6.47
CA SER A 169 17.57 -0.01 5.16
C SER A 169 16.99 1.39 5.30
N LYS A 170 17.82 2.42 5.07
CA LYS A 170 17.31 3.76 4.82
C LYS A 170 16.69 3.74 3.43
N ASP A 171 15.45 3.27 3.30
CA ASP A 171 14.67 3.53 2.11
C ASP A 171 14.26 5.01 2.13
N ALA A 172 14.73 5.72 1.12
CA ALA A 172 14.78 7.17 1.13
C ALA A 172 13.38 7.75 0.83
N PRO A 173 12.89 8.72 1.63
CA PRO A 173 11.51 9.23 1.56
C PRO A 173 11.13 9.85 0.19
N ASP A 174 12.13 10.17 -0.64
CA ASP A 174 11.97 10.67 -2.00
C ASP A 174 11.46 9.62 -2.99
N GLN A 175 11.85 8.35 -2.83
CA GLN A 175 11.40 7.28 -3.72
C GLN A 175 9.93 6.91 -3.49
N VAL A 176 9.46 7.03 -2.24
CA VAL A 176 8.05 6.84 -1.86
C VAL A 176 7.16 7.91 -2.50
N ARG A 177 7.60 9.17 -2.52
CA ARG A 177 6.87 10.25 -3.21
C ARG A 177 6.81 10.01 -4.72
N ALA A 178 7.92 9.60 -5.34
CA ALA A 178 7.94 9.31 -6.77
C ALA A 178 6.94 8.20 -7.15
N LEU A 179 6.79 7.19 -6.29
CA LEU A 179 5.77 6.14 -6.45
C LEU A 179 4.35 6.70 -6.34
N ARG A 180 4.09 7.60 -5.38
CA ARG A 180 2.77 8.22 -5.20
C ARG A 180 2.39 9.12 -6.39
N VAL A 181 3.32 9.95 -6.85
CA VAL A 181 3.12 10.81 -8.02
C VAL A 181 2.82 9.95 -9.25
N LEU A 182 3.60 8.88 -9.47
CA LEU A 182 3.36 7.95 -10.57
C LEU A 182 1.98 7.29 -10.48
N ALA A 183 1.60 6.76 -9.32
CA ALA A 183 0.30 6.15 -9.12
C ALA A 183 -0.85 7.14 -9.37
N SER A 184 -0.70 8.40 -8.95
CA SER A 184 -1.69 9.46 -9.21
C SER A 184 -1.78 9.83 -10.69
N LEU A 185 -0.67 9.92 -11.39
CA LEU A 185 -0.64 10.15 -12.84
C LEU A 185 -1.35 9.01 -13.59
N GLU A 186 -1.02 7.76 -13.25
CA GLU A 186 -1.62 6.59 -13.89
C GLU A 186 -3.12 6.47 -13.60
N GLY A 187 -3.53 6.72 -12.35
CA GLY A 187 -4.95 6.72 -11.97
C GLY A 187 -5.74 7.77 -12.75
N LEU A 188 -5.25 9.01 -12.79
CA LEU A 188 -5.89 10.11 -13.52
C LEU A 188 -5.87 9.90 -15.04
N MET A 189 -4.87 9.23 -15.60
CA MET A 189 -4.83 8.90 -17.03
C MET A 189 -5.81 7.80 -17.45
N ASN A 190 -6.19 6.92 -16.52
CA ASN A 190 -7.11 5.81 -16.78
C ASN A 190 -8.59 6.19 -16.57
N ASP A 191 -8.87 7.35 -16.00
CA ASP A 191 -10.20 7.95 -15.93
C ASP A 191 -10.43 8.89 -17.13
N PRO A 192 -11.40 8.62 -18.03
CA PRO A 192 -11.65 9.46 -19.21
C PRO A 192 -12.00 10.91 -18.91
N GLU A 193 -12.67 11.19 -17.79
CA GLU A 193 -13.09 12.54 -17.41
C GLU A 193 -11.90 13.30 -16.82
N LEU A 194 -11.21 12.69 -15.85
CA LEU A 194 -10.07 13.31 -15.17
C LEU A 194 -8.80 13.36 -16.04
N ALA A 195 -8.67 12.51 -17.06
CA ALA A 195 -7.55 12.55 -17.99
C ALA A 195 -7.48 13.86 -18.79
N LEU A 196 -8.64 14.48 -19.06
CA LEU A 196 -8.70 15.79 -19.72
C LEU A 196 -8.19 16.90 -18.80
N ASP A 197 -8.59 16.86 -17.53
CA ASP A 197 -8.16 17.83 -16.51
C ASP A 197 -6.69 17.67 -16.14
N LEU A 198 -6.20 16.43 -16.06
CA LEU A 198 -4.79 16.12 -15.92
C LEU A 198 -3.99 16.69 -17.10
N ARG A 199 -4.45 16.47 -18.34
CA ARG A 199 -3.76 16.99 -19.54
C ARG A 199 -3.72 18.51 -19.53
N GLY A 200 -4.85 19.16 -19.22
CA GLY A 200 -4.92 20.62 -19.10
C GLY A 200 -4.05 21.17 -17.98
N THR A 201 -3.90 20.42 -16.89
CA THR A 201 -3.03 20.79 -15.77
C THR A 201 -1.56 20.66 -16.13
N LEU A 202 -1.12 19.51 -16.65
CA LEU A 202 0.27 19.31 -17.08
C LEU A 202 0.70 20.30 -18.17
N GLN A 203 -0.19 20.65 -19.10
CA GLN A 203 0.08 21.66 -20.13
C GLN A 203 0.32 23.06 -19.55
N ARG A 204 -0.30 23.39 -18.41
CA ARG A 204 -0.13 24.67 -17.69
C ARG A 204 1.02 24.64 -16.68
N SER A 205 1.50 23.46 -16.31
CA SER A 205 2.64 23.28 -15.40
C SER A 205 3.97 23.70 -16.03
N SER A 206 4.99 23.84 -15.20
CA SER A 206 6.34 24.16 -15.66
C SER A 206 6.92 23.04 -16.53
N LYS A 207 7.87 23.38 -17.41
CA LYS A 207 8.56 22.41 -18.27
C LYS A 207 9.24 21.30 -17.46
N LEU A 208 9.80 21.64 -16.30
CA LEU A 208 10.42 20.67 -15.39
C LEU A 208 9.39 19.68 -14.83
N THR A 209 8.18 20.15 -14.51
CA THR A 209 7.07 19.30 -14.06
C THR A 209 6.64 18.32 -15.13
N GLN A 210 6.50 18.79 -16.38
CA GLN A 210 6.16 17.94 -17.52
C GLN A 210 7.25 16.89 -17.77
N GLN A 211 8.52 17.28 -17.70
CA GLN A 211 9.65 16.37 -17.90
C GLN A 211 9.75 15.33 -16.78
N TYR A 212 9.49 15.72 -15.53
CA TYR A 212 9.48 14.78 -14.41
C TYR A 212 8.30 13.82 -14.47
N ALA A 213 7.09 14.30 -14.78
CA ALA A 213 5.93 13.44 -14.98
C ALA A 213 6.17 12.45 -16.13
N ALA A 214 6.73 12.92 -17.26
CA ALA A 214 7.11 12.05 -18.38
C ALA A 214 8.16 11.01 -17.96
N LEU A 215 9.20 11.43 -17.23
CA LEU A 215 10.24 10.52 -16.71
C LEU A 215 9.65 9.43 -15.81
N LEU A 216 8.71 9.79 -14.92
CA LEU A 216 8.04 8.81 -14.08
C LEU A 216 7.16 7.85 -14.87
N ILE A 217 6.44 8.34 -15.89
CA ILE A 217 5.57 7.52 -16.75
C ILE A 217 6.40 6.57 -17.63
N GLU A 218 7.53 7.04 -18.18
CA GLU A 218 8.37 6.29 -19.11
C GLU A 218 9.31 5.30 -18.40
N ASP A 219 9.99 5.76 -17.34
CA ASP A 219 11.06 5.01 -16.67
C ASP A 219 10.67 4.48 -15.29
N GLY A 220 9.48 4.82 -14.81
CA GLY A 220 8.97 4.41 -13.51
C GLY A 220 9.50 5.25 -12.34
N ALA A 221 9.00 4.95 -11.15
CA ALA A 221 9.38 5.65 -9.94
C ALA A 221 10.86 5.44 -9.58
N MET A 222 11.53 6.54 -9.26
CA MET A 222 12.95 6.56 -8.92
C MET A 222 13.24 7.61 -7.87
N SER A 223 14.40 7.52 -7.20
CA SER A 223 14.82 8.50 -6.20
C SER A 223 15.06 9.88 -6.82
N ASP A 224 14.90 10.94 -6.02
CA ASP A 224 15.12 12.32 -6.45
C ASP A 224 16.56 12.51 -6.92
N ILE A 225 17.52 11.83 -6.28
CA ILE A 225 18.94 11.89 -6.64
C ILE A 225 19.17 11.35 -8.06
N LYS A 226 18.43 10.32 -8.47
CA LYS A 226 18.53 9.74 -9.81
C LYS A 226 17.80 10.62 -10.82
N ALA A 227 16.56 11.00 -10.52
CA ALA A 227 15.76 11.87 -11.39
C ALA A 227 16.40 13.25 -11.59
N SER A 228 17.08 13.82 -10.59
CA SER A 228 17.74 15.12 -10.73
C SER A 228 18.92 15.06 -11.69
N LYS A 229 19.62 13.91 -11.73
CA LYS A 229 20.71 13.66 -12.69
C LYS A 229 20.20 13.47 -14.11
N GLU A 230 19.11 12.71 -14.29
CA GLU A 230 18.43 12.52 -15.58
C GLU A 230 17.93 13.86 -16.15
N LEU A 231 17.34 14.70 -15.28
CA LEU A 231 16.73 15.97 -15.68
C LEU A 231 17.71 17.16 -15.68
N GLY A 232 18.96 16.94 -15.24
CA GLY A 232 20.00 17.97 -15.21
C GLY A 232 19.70 19.13 -14.26
N VAL A 233 18.99 18.87 -13.15
CA VAL A 233 18.60 19.87 -12.14
C VAL A 233 19.16 19.52 -10.76
N THR A 234 19.11 20.47 -9.82
CA THR A 234 19.47 20.16 -8.44
C THR A 234 18.40 19.31 -7.77
N VAL A 235 18.82 18.47 -6.81
CA VAL A 235 17.88 17.65 -6.01
C VAL A 235 16.85 18.54 -5.33
N GLN A 236 17.25 19.68 -4.78
CA GLN A 236 16.37 20.59 -4.05
C GLN A 236 15.28 21.21 -4.93
N GLU A 237 15.62 21.59 -6.17
CA GLU A 237 14.63 22.08 -7.15
C GLU A 237 13.67 20.98 -7.58
N LEU A 238 14.18 19.76 -7.77
CA LEU A 238 13.36 18.61 -8.13
C LEU A 238 12.37 18.26 -7.01
N THR A 239 12.85 18.16 -5.76
CA THR A 239 12.02 17.85 -4.59
C THR A 239 10.86 18.84 -4.46
N LYS A 240 11.15 20.14 -4.56
CA LYS A 240 10.12 21.18 -4.47
C LYS A 240 9.06 21.04 -5.56
N MET A 241 9.49 20.83 -6.80
CA MET A 241 8.57 20.63 -7.93
C MET A 241 7.77 19.32 -7.78
N ALA A 242 8.39 18.24 -7.32
CA ALA A 242 7.73 16.96 -7.10
C ALA A 242 6.64 17.07 -6.02
N ASP A 243 6.90 17.81 -4.94
CA ASP A 243 5.89 18.11 -3.91
C ASP A 243 4.73 18.97 -4.45
N GLU A 244 5.02 19.96 -5.30
CA GLU A 244 4.00 20.77 -5.96
C GLU A 244 3.14 19.95 -6.92
N LEU A 245 3.75 19.03 -7.67
CA LEU A 245 3.06 18.11 -8.57
C LEU A 245 2.17 17.16 -7.77
N ASP A 246 2.68 16.53 -6.71
CA ASP A 246 1.91 15.60 -5.85
C ASP A 246 0.64 16.27 -5.32
N ARG A 247 0.75 17.48 -4.77
CA ARG A 247 -0.41 18.25 -4.29
C ARG A 247 -1.40 18.58 -5.39
N THR A 248 -0.91 18.93 -6.57
CA THR A 248 -1.77 19.27 -7.72
C THR A 248 -2.54 18.06 -8.21
N LEU A 249 -1.90 16.88 -8.24
CA LEU A 249 -2.54 15.64 -8.64
C LEU A 249 -3.57 15.16 -7.61
N LEU A 250 -3.31 15.36 -6.31
CA LEU A 250 -4.29 15.10 -5.26
C LEU A 250 -5.53 15.98 -5.42
N ALA A 251 -5.34 17.29 -5.68
CA ALA A 251 -6.46 18.23 -5.88
C ALA A 251 -7.30 17.98 -7.14
N LEU A 252 -6.82 17.16 -8.09
CA LEU A 252 -7.60 16.75 -9.26
C LEU A 252 -8.50 15.54 -8.97
N LYS A 253 -8.32 14.87 -7.82
CA LYS A 253 -9.10 13.71 -7.40
C LYS A 253 -10.25 14.08 -6.44
N ASP A 254 -10.21 15.28 -5.86
CA ASP A 254 -11.24 15.88 -5.00
C ASP A 254 -12.30 16.63 -5.83
#